data_AF-K4LNV4-F1
#
_entry.id   AF-K4LNV4-F1
#
_cell.length_a   1.000
_cell.length_b   1.000
_cell.length_c   1.000
_cell.angle_alpha   90.00
_cell.angle_beta   90.00
_cell.angle_gamma   90.00
#
_symmetry.space_group_name_H-M   'P 1'
#
loop_
_entity.id
_entity.type
_entity.pdbx_description
1 polymer ?
#
loop_
_entity_poly.entity_id
_entity_poly.type
_entity_poly.pdbx_seq_one_letter_code
_entity_poly.pdbx_strand_id
1 'polypeptide(L)' 'IGKSTTSQNTLAALSDLGQKILIVGCDPKADSTRLILHAKAQDTILSLAAEAGSVEDLELDDVMKIGYKDIRCVESGGP' A
#
# COMPACT_ATOMS: atom_id res chain seq x y z
N ILE A 1 -5.65 16.77 6.69
CA ILE A 1 -4.33 17.43 6.89
C ILE A 1 -3.25 16.96 5.91
N GLY A 2 -3.56 16.16 4.86
CA GLY A 2 -2.57 15.84 3.83
C GLY A 2 -1.58 14.71 4.16
N LYS A 3 -1.88 13.86 5.15
CA LYS A 3 -1.00 12.75 5.60
C LYS A 3 -0.49 11.91 4.41
N SER A 4 -1.41 11.32 3.63
CA SER A 4 -1.06 10.43 2.51
C SER A 4 -0.27 11.16 1.43
N THR A 5 -0.59 12.43 1.15
CA THR A 5 0.13 13.23 0.16
C THR A 5 1.57 13.49 0.60
N THR A 6 1.77 13.96 1.83
CA THR A 6 3.11 14.26 2.35
C THR A 6 3.94 12.99 2.46
N SER A 7 3.40 11.91 3.02
CA SER A 7 4.14 10.66 3.18
C SER A 7 4.57 10.07 1.85
N GLN A 8 3.67 9.95 0.87
CA GLN A 8 4.02 9.33 -0.42
C GLN A 8 5.10 10.11 -1.17
N ASN A 9 5.05 11.44 -1.16
CA ASN A 9 6.09 12.25 -1.81
C ASN A 9 7.44 12.17 -1.08
N THR A 10 7.44 12.22 0.26
CA THR A 10 8.67 12.05 1.04
C THR A 10 9.31 10.68 0.80
N LEU A 11 8.51 9.62 0.75
CA LEU A 11 8.98 8.25 0.54
C LEU A 11 9.49 8.04 -0.89
N ALA A 12 8.85 8.67 -1.90
CA ALA A 12 9.37 8.70 -3.26
C ALA A 12 10.75 9.37 -3.31
N ALA A 13 10.93 10.52 -2.64
CA ALA A 13 12.23 11.18 -2.55
C ALA A 13 13.29 10.30 -1.84
N LEU A 14 12.92 9.57 -0.79
CA LEU A 14 13.85 8.63 -0.14
C LEU A 14 14.24 7.46 -1.06
N SER A 15 13.31 6.96 -1.88
CA SER A 15 13.62 5.95 -2.89
C SER A 15 14.58 6.48 -3.96
N ASP A 16 14.50 7.78 -4.30
CA ASP A 16 15.46 8.43 -5.20
C ASP A 16 16.88 8.45 -4.61
N LEU A 17 17.00 8.45 -3.29
CA LEU A 17 18.26 8.33 -2.54
C LEU A 17 18.69 6.86 -2.32
N GLY A 18 18.08 5.90 -3.02
CA GLY A 18 18.43 4.48 -2.99
C GLY A 18 17.90 3.72 -1.77
N GLN A 19 16.98 4.30 -1.00
CA GLN A 19 16.38 3.60 0.14
C GLN A 19 15.35 2.57 -0.32
N LYS A 20 15.36 1.39 0.34
CA LYS A 20 14.32 0.37 0.16
C LYS A 20 13.15 0.68 1.09
N ILE A 21 11.98 0.94 0.50
CA ILE A 21 10.80 1.40 1.23
C ILE A 21 9.67 0.35 1.14
N LEU A 22 8.94 0.19 2.23
CA LEU A 22 7.64 -0.48 2.30
C LEU A 22 6.63 0.50 2.90
N ILE A 23 5.50 0.69 2.23
CA ILE A 23 4.35 1.45 2.72
C ILE A 23 3.30 0.48 3.23
N VAL A 24 2.89 0.67 4.49
CA VAL A 24 1.74 0.00 5.09
C VAL A 24 0.69 1.07 5.36
N GLY A 25 -0.38 1.07 4.55
CA GLY A 25 -1.52 1.93 4.76
C GLY A 25 -2.44 1.36 5.83
N CYS A 26 -2.71 2.13 6.88
CA CYS A 26 -3.56 1.72 8.02
C CYS A 26 -4.80 2.63 8.17
N ASP A 27 -5.03 3.54 7.23
CA ASP A 27 -6.20 4.43 7.23
C ASP A 27 -7.36 3.73 6.50
N PRO A 28 -8.58 3.67 7.07
CA PRO A 28 -9.72 2.99 6.45
C PRO A 28 -10.06 3.49 5.04
N LYS A 29 -9.59 4.70 4.68
CA LYS A 29 -9.75 5.26 3.33
C LYS A 29 -9.00 4.49 2.24
N ALA A 30 -7.97 3.70 2.58
CA ALA A 30 -7.17 2.90 1.65
C ALA A 30 -6.58 3.69 0.46
N ASP A 31 -6.09 4.91 0.71
CA ASP A 31 -5.49 5.79 -0.30
C ASP A 31 -4.01 6.17 -0.01
N SER A 32 -3.36 5.42 0.87
CA SER A 32 -1.98 5.67 1.32
C SER A 32 -0.94 5.27 0.28
N THR A 33 -1.33 4.47 -0.72
CA THR A 33 -0.46 3.90 -1.75
C THR A 33 -0.78 4.38 -3.18
N ARG A 34 -1.92 5.05 -3.37
CA ARG A 34 -2.46 5.49 -4.66
C ARG A 34 -1.45 6.22 -5.57
N LEU A 35 -0.70 7.18 -5.02
CA LEU A 35 0.26 7.98 -5.80
C LEU A 35 1.50 7.18 -6.16
N ILE A 36 1.88 6.19 -5.35
CA ILE A 36 3.04 5.32 -5.63
C ILE A 36 2.71 4.28 -6.68
N LEU A 37 1.48 3.75 -6.68
CA LEU A 37 1.02 2.72 -7.60
C LEU A 37 0.43 3.26 -8.91
N HIS A 38 0.22 4.58 -9.02
CA HIS A 38 -0.52 5.21 -10.12
C HIS A 38 -1.91 4.58 -10.36
N ALA A 39 -2.55 4.10 -9.30
CA ALA A 39 -3.84 3.42 -9.34
C ALA A 39 -4.91 4.24 -8.62
N LYS A 40 -6.20 3.93 -8.85
CA LYS A 40 -7.29 4.60 -8.11
C LYS A 40 -7.25 4.25 -6.62
N ALA A 41 -7.08 2.97 -6.34
CA ALA A 41 -6.94 2.38 -5.01
C ALA A 41 -6.23 1.01 -5.16
N GLN A 42 -5.70 0.51 -4.06
CA GLN A 42 -5.20 -0.87 -3.94
C GLN A 42 -6.23 -1.67 -3.14
N ASP A 43 -6.47 -2.92 -3.54
CA ASP A 43 -7.31 -3.83 -2.74
C ASP A 43 -6.67 -4.05 -1.36
N THR A 44 -7.50 -4.00 -0.33
CA THR A 44 -7.03 -4.12 1.05
C THR A 44 -6.82 -5.57 1.45
N ILE A 45 -5.97 -5.82 2.44
CA ILE A 45 -5.80 -7.17 3.01
C ILE A 45 -7.15 -7.70 3.51
N LEU A 46 -7.95 -6.88 4.20
CA LEU A 46 -9.26 -7.29 4.69
C LEU A 46 -10.26 -7.63 3.57
N SER A 47 -10.27 -6.87 2.47
CA SER A 47 -11.15 -7.17 1.33
C SER A 47 -10.74 -8.45 0.62
N LEU A 48 -9.45 -8.64 0.38
CA LEU A 48 -8.93 -9.86 -0.23
C LEU A 48 -9.17 -11.08 0.65
N ALA A 49 -9.01 -10.95 1.97
CA ALA A 49 -9.29 -12.03 2.92
C ALA A 49 -10.77 -12.40 2.94
N ALA A 50 -11.67 -11.42 2.84
CA ALA A 50 -13.11 -11.67 2.75
C ALA A 50 -13.50 -12.42 1.47
N GLU A 51 -12.78 -12.20 0.36
CA GLU A 51 -12.99 -12.90 -0.91
C GLU A 51 -12.36 -14.31 -0.90
N ALA A 52 -11.20 -14.47 -0.28
CA ALA A 52 -10.49 -15.75 -0.17
C ALA A 52 -11.10 -16.69 0.88
N GLY A 53 -11.73 -16.12 1.92
CA GLY A 53 -12.36 -16.83 3.04
C GLY A 53 -11.75 -16.45 4.39
N SER A 54 -10.41 -16.40 4.47
CA SER A 54 -9.68 -15.98 5.66
C SER A 54 -8.36 -15.27 5.31
N VAL A 55 -7.69 -14.68 6.31
CA VAL A 55 -6.37 -14.06 6.12
C VAL A 55 -5.30 -15.14 5.93
N GLU A 56 -5.50 -16.32 6.53
CA GLU A 56 -4.63 -17.48 6.43
C GLU A 56 -4.59 -18.09 5.03
N ASP A 57 -5.59 -17.78 4.19
CA ASP A 57 -5.67 -18.22 2.79
C ASP A 57 -4.97 -17.26 1.82
N LEU A 58 -4.40 -16.14 2.32
CA LEU A 58 -3.70 -15.15 1.50
C LEU A 58 -2.19 -15.38 1.49
N GLU A 59 -1.57 -15.22 0.33
CA GLU A 59 -0.12 -15.15 0.16
C GLU A 59 0.36 -13.70 0.04
N LEU A 60 1.64 -13.47 0.29
CA LEU A 60 2.23 -12.12 0.25
C LEU A 60 2.05 -11.44 -1.13
N ASP A 61 2.12 -12.22 -2.20
CA ASP A 61 2.01 -11.73 -3.57
C ASP A 61 0.58 -11.29 -3.94
N ASP A 62 -0.43 -11.79 -3.21
CA ASP A 62 -1.82 -11.37 -3.39
C ASP A 62 -2.00 -9.92 -2.94
N VAL A 63 -1.39 -9.58 -1.79
CA VAL A 63 -1.60 -8.31 -1.09
C VAL A 63 -0.56 -7.25 -1.43
N MET A 64 0.68 -7.64 -1.75
CA MET A 64 1.78 -6.71 -1.96
C MET A 64 1.88 -6.28 -3.42
N LYS A 65 1.85 -4.96 -3.66
CA LYS A 65 2.09 -4.38 -4.99
C LYS A 65 3.39 -3.59 -4.98
N ILE A 66 4.03 -3.49 -6.14
CA ILE A 66 5.27 -2.74 -6.33
C ILE A 66 4.96 -1.56 -7.24
N GLY A 67 5.34 -0.36 -6.80
CA GLY A 67 5.10 0.89 -7.52
C GLY A 67 6.40 1.61 -7.90
N TYR A 68 6.34 2.95 -7.86
CA TYR A 68 7.49 3.82 -8.15
C TYR A 68 8.78 3.34 -7.46
N LYS A 69 9.87 3.18 -8.22
CA LYS A 69 11.21 2.79 -7.74
C LYS A 69 11.23 1.63 -6.74
N ASP A 70 10.50 0.57 -7.07
CA ASP A 70 10.42 -0.65 -6.27
C ASP A 70 9.88 -0.45 -4.84
N ILE A 71 9.19 0.67 -4.59
CA ILE A 71 8.47 0.87 -3.34
C ILE A 71 7.37 -0.19 -3.26
N ARG A 72 7.42 -0.99 -2.20
CA ARG A 72 6.41 -2.01 -1.90
C ARG A 72 5.24 -1.38 -1.15
N CYS A 73 4.03 -1.80 -1.46
CA CYS A 73 2.80 -1.19 -0.96
C CYS A 73 1.82 -2.28 -0.51
N VAL A 74 1.25 -2.09 0.67
CA VAL A 74 0.10 -2.85 1.19
C VAL A 74 -0.88 -1.89 1.85
N GLU A 75 -2.18 -2.16 1.74
CA GLU A 75 -3.25 -1.48 2.47
C GLU A 75 -3.90 -2.50 3.41
N SER A 76 -3.93 -2.22 4.71
CA SER A 76 -4.53 -3.17 5.67
C SER A 76 -6.03 -3.32 5.44
N GLY A 77 -6.71 -2.22 5.11
CA GLY A 77 -8.14 -2.09 5.32
C GLY A 77 -8.42 -1.78 6.79
N GLY A 78 -9.38 -0.89 7.04
CA GLY A 78 -9.88 -0.61 8.38
C GLY A 78 -11.24 -1.28 8.61
N PRO A 79 -11.73 -1.36 9.86
CA PRO A 79 -13.14 -1.66 10.13
C PRO A 79 -14.08 -0.60 9.55
#